data_AF-A0A1D3TN74-F1
#
_entry.id   AF-A0A1D3TN74-F1
#
_cell.length_a   1.000
_cell.length_b   1.000
_cell.length_c   1.000
_cell.angle_alpha   90.00
_cell.angle_beta   90.00
_cell.angle_gamma   90.00
#
_symmetry.space_group_name_H-M   'P 1'
#
loop_
_entity.id
_entity.type
_entity.pdbx_description
1 polymer ?
#
loop_
_entity_poly.entity_id
_entity_poly.type
_entity_poly.pdbx_seq_one_letter_code
_entity_poly.pdbx_strand_id
1 'polypeptide(L)'
;MKNKMNNKGFSLVELIIVIAIMAILVGVLAPQYIKYVDRSKTSKDESNAAELLNNVNIICADEDMYSAIVLMEEDAKPEITFNKDGVTVNPDADPDDTVDDNSLSEELESVLGDLAEIKAASNTYKDQTYTISFDENSVPSGDWAETPEE
;
A
#
# COMPACT_ATOMS: atom_id res chain seq x y z
N MET A 1 16.90 -11.21 68.26
CA MET A 1 15.69 -11.15 67.40
C MET A 1 16.05 -11.77 66.04
N LYS A 2 15.40 -12.85 65.61
CA LYS A 2 15.68 -13.52 64.33
C LYS A 2 14.49 -13.31 63.41
N ASN A 3 14.68 -12.48 62.36
CA ASN A 3 13.67 -12.26 61.33
C ASN A 3 13.46 -13.56 60.55
N LYS A 4 12.23 -14.10 60.59
CA LYS A 4 11.80 -15.16 59.68
C LYS A 4 11.53 -14.52 58.31
N MET A 5 12.42 -14.77 57.35
CA MET A 5 12.17 -14.43 55.96
C MET A 5 11.11 -15.39 55.41
N ASN A 6 9.92 -14.86 55.15
CA ASN A 6 8.80 -15.60 54.59
C ASN A 6 8.99 -15.71 53.08
N ASN A 7 9.80 -16.68 52.63
CA ASN A 7 9.92 -17.03 51.22
C ASN A 7 8.64 -17.76 50.80
N LYS A 8 7.53 -17.02 50.66
CA LYS A 8 6.37 -17.45 49.88
C LYS A 8 6.75 -17.34 48.41
N GLY A 9 7.57 -18.29 47.95
CA GLY A 9 7.75 -18.51 46.52
C GLY A 9 6.41 -18.94 45.93
N PHE A 10 6.09 -18.40 44.75
CA PHE A 10 4.97 -18.84 43.92
C PHE A 10 4.91 -20.37 43.88
N SER A 11 3.74 -20.95 44.13
CA SER A 11 3.58 -22.39 43.99
C SER A 11 3.78 -22.79 42.54
N LEU A 12 4.46 -23.89 42.29
CA LEU A 12 4.64 -24.44 40.94
C LEU A 12 3.27 -24.65 40.24
N VAL A 13 2.25 -25.00 41.03
CA VAL A 13 0.86 -25.16 40.57
C VAL A 13 0.26 -23.82 40.10
N GLU A 14 0.51 -22.73 40.84
CA GLU A 14 0.03 -21.39 40.44
C GLU A 14 0.64 -20.97 39.10
N LEU A 15 1.91 -21.30 38.86
CA LEU A 15 2.58 -21.00 37.60
C LEU A 15 2.03 -21.83 36.43
N ILE A 16 1.78 -23.14 36.62
CA ILE A 16 1.24 -24.02 35.57
C ILE A 16 -0.16 -23.57 35.13
N ILE A 17 -1.01 -23.17 36.08
CA ILE A 17 -2.37 -22.70 35.74
C ILE A 17 -2.32 -21.41 34.92
N VAL A 18 -1.39 -20.50 35.24
CA VAL A 18 -1.22 -19.24 34.49
C VAL A 18 -0.79 -19.49 33.04
N ILE A 19 0.21 -20.34 32.80
CA ILE A 19 0.63 -20.66 31.43
C ILE A 19 -0.48 -21.39 30.65
N ALA A 20 -1.29 -22.21 31.33
CA ALA A 20 -2.40 -22.91 30.70
C ALA A 20 -3.49 -21.93 30.22
N ILE A 21 -3.86 -20.95 31.05
CA ILE A 21 -4.85 -19.94 30.66
C ILE A 21 -4.30 -19.01 29.57
N MET A 22 -3.03 -18.57 29.69
CA MET A 22 -2.39 -17.76 28.64
C MET A 22 -2.33 -18.49 27.30
N ALA A 23 -2.04 -19.79 27.29
CA ALA A 23 -2.03 -20.60 26.08
C ALA A 23 -3.41 -20.66 25.41
N ILE A 24 -4.48 -20.82 26.20
CA ILE A 24 -5.86 -20.82 25.68
C ILE A 24 -6.23 -19.45 25.09
N LEU A 25 -5.93 -18.36 25.81
CA LEU A 25 -6.25 -17.00 25.36
C LEU A 25 -5.53 -16.66 24.04
N VAL A 26 -4.24 -16.95 23.95
CA VAL A 26 -3.46 -16.74 22.71
C VAL A 26 -3.98 -17.62 21.58
N GLY A 27 -4.34 -18.88 21.87
CA GLY A 27 -4.87 -19.81 20.88
C GLY A 27 -6.16 -19.32 20.20
N VAL A 28 -7.05 -18.68 20.94
CA VAL A 28 -8.31 -18.13 20.39
C VAL A 28 -8.08 -16.77 19.69
N LEU A 29 -7.21 -15.92 20.22
CA LEU A 29 -7.00 -14.57 19.71
C LEU A 29 -6.12 -14.52 18.45
N ALA A 30 -5.17 -15.44 18.28
CA ALA A 30 -4.24 -15.45 17.14
C ALA A 30 -4.92 -15.39 15.76
N PRO A 31 -5.91 -16.25 15.42
CA PRO A 31 -6.56 -16.19 14.09
C PRO A 31 -7.35 -14.89 13.86
N GLN A 32 -7.96 -14.34 14.92
CA GLN A 32 -8.69 -13.08 14.84
C GLN A 32 -7.73 -11.91 14.63
N TYR A 33 -6.60 -11.90 15.34
CA TYR A 33 -5.58 -10.87 15.21
C TYR A 33 -4.99 -10.81 13.79
N ILE A 34 -4.68 -11.97 13.20
CA ILE A 34 -4.17 -12.05 11.82
C ILE A 34 -5.16 -11.42 10.83
N LYS A 35 -6.45 -11.76 10.92
CA LYS A 35 -7.50 -11.18 10.06
C LYS A 35 -7.66 -9.67 10.26
N TYR A 36 -7.55 -9.20 11.50
CA TYR A 36 -7.66 -7.77 11.80
C TYR A 36 -6.49 -6.97 11.20
N VAL A 37 -5.27 -7.47 11.37
CA VAL A 37 -4.06 -6.84 10.78
C VAL A 37 -4.17 -6.83 9.26
N ASP A 38 -4.63 -7.92 8.65
CA ASP A 38 -4.81 -8.01 7.21
C ASP A 38 -5.85 -6.99 6.70
N ARG A 39 -7.01 -6.90 7.36
CA ARG A 39 -8.04 -5.90 7.03
C ARG A 39 -7.52 -4.46 7.15
N SER A 40 -6.67 -4.19 8.14
CA SER A 40 -6.03 -2.88 8.26
C SER A 40 -5.08 -2.59 7.10
N LYS A 41 -4.40 -3.60 6.56
CA LYS A 41 -3.57 -3.44 5.37
C LYS A 41 -4.43 -3.26 4.13
N THR A 42 -5.52 -4.01 3.98
CA THR A 42 -6.46 -3.88 2.85
C THR A 42 -6.98 -2.45 2.75
N SER A 43 -7.42 -1.87 3.88
CA SER A 43 -7.86 -0.47 3.93
C SER A 43 -6.74 0.53 3.61
N LYS A 44 -5.49 0.21 3.97
CA LYS A 44 -4.34 1.05 3.63
C LYS A 44 -4.02 0.98 2.13
N ASP A 45 -4.05 -0.22 1.56
CA ASP A 45 -3.80 -0.43 0.12
C ASP A 45 -4.87 0.30 -0.72
N GLU A 46 -6.14 0.27 -0.32
CA GLU A 46 -7.22 1.06 -0.95
C GLU A 46 -7.00 2.57 -0.83
N SER A 47 -6.57 3.04 0.35
CA SER A 47 -6.25 4.45 0.56
C SER A 47 -5.08 4.89 -0.31
N ASN A 48 -4.03 4.07 -0.41
CA ASN A 48 -2.86 4.35 -1.26
C ASN A 48 -3.26 4.40 -2.74
N ALA A 49 -4.09 3.46 -3.22
CA ALA A 49 -4.58 3.47 -4.60
C ALA A 49 -5.42 4.72 -4.92
N ALA A 50 -6.31 5.11 -4.01
CA ALA A 50 -7.10 6.34 -4.17
C ALA A 50 -6.23 7.61 -4.13
N GLU A 51 -5.22 7.64 -3.25
CA GLU A 51 -4.25 8.73 -3.17
C GLU A 51 -3.41 8.83 -4.44
N LEU A 52 -2.96 7.71 -4.99
CA LEU A 52 -2.24 7.66 -6.27
C LEU A 52 -3.10 8.25 -7.39
N LEU A 53 -4.34 7.78 -7.55
CA LEU A 53 -5.25 8.32 -8.58
C LEU A 53 -5.47 9.82 -8.43
N ASN A 54 -5.65 10.31 -7.19
CA ASN A 54 -5.84 11.74 -6.94
C ASN A 54 -4.58 12.56 -7.30
N ASN A 55 -3.38 12.10 -6.95
CA ASN A 55 -2.15 12.81 -7.28
C ASN A 55 -1.88 12.80 -8.79
N VAL A 56 -2.13 11.68 -9.48
CA VAL A 56 -2.06 11.64 -10.95
C VAL A 56 -3.03 12.66 -11.56
N ASN A 57 -4.27 12.76 -11.07
CA ASN A 57 -5.23 13.78 -11.54
C ASN A 57 -4.73 15.22 -11.33
N ILE A 58 -4.04 15.48 -10.21
CA ILE A 58 -3.50 16.81 -9.90
C ILE A 58 -2.33 17.14 -10.82
N ILE A 59 -1.41 16.19 -11.03
CA ILE A 59 -0.24 16.34 -11.90
C ILE A 59 -0.68 16.54 -13.35
N CYS A 60 -1.60 15.70 -13.85
CA CYS A 60 -2.12 15.80 -15.21
C CYS A 60 -3.04 17.01 -15.44
N ALA A 61 -3.34 17.81 -14.41
CA ALA A 61 -4.00 19.10 -14.57
C ALA A 61 -3.03 20.23 -14.94
N ASP A 62 -1.72 19.99 -14.84
CA ASP A 62 -0.70 20.89 -15.37
C ASP A 62 -0.70 20.89 -16.91
N GLU A 63 -0.51 22.07 -17.51
CA GLU A 63 -0.64 22.25 -18.97
C GLU A 63 0.45 21.51 -19.75
N ASP A 64 1.68 21.50 -19.23
CA ASP A 64 2.82 20.89 -19.92
C ASP A 64 2.69 19.35 -19.87
N MET A 65 2.40 18.80 -18.69
CA MET A 65 2.16 17.37 -18.50
C MET A 65 0.94 16.88 -19.30
N TYR A 66 -0.18 17.62 -19.27
CA TYR A 66 -1.36 17.29 -20.06
C TYR A 66 -1.04 17.25 -21.55
N SER A 67 -0.27 18.23 -22.04
CA SER A 67 0.13 18.29 -23.44
C SER A 67 1.03 17.11 -23.83
N ALA A 68 1.97 16.73 -22.96
CA ALA A 68 2.84 15.57 -23.16
C ALA A 68 2.01 14.30 -23.37
N ILE A 69 1.04 14.05 -22.50
CA ILE A 69 0.19 12.84 -22.53
C ILE A 69 -0.76 12.85 -23.74
N VAL A 70 -1.40 13.99 -24.06
CA VAL A 70 -2.36 14.10 -25.17
C VAL A 70 -1.69 13.89 -26.53
N LEU A 71 -0.41 14.25 -26.66
CA LEU A 71 0.35 14.12 -27.90
C LEU A 71 0.88 12.69 -28.14
N MET A 72 0.82 11.82 -27.13
CA MET A 72 1.20 10.41 -27.26
C MET A 72 0.16 9.63 -28.08
N GLU A 73 0.63 8.59 -28.77
CA GLU A 73 -0.27 7.60 -29.38
C GLU A 73 -1.07 6.87 -28.29
N GLU A 74 -2.30 6.45 -28.60
CA GLU A 74 -3.21 5.84 -27.61
C GLU A 74 -2.61 4.61 -26.91
N ASP A 75 -1.86 3.79 -27.64
CA ASP A 75 -1.17 2.60 -27.13
C ASP A 75 0.18 2.89 -26.45
N ALA A 76 0.59 4.15 -26.45
CA ALA A 76 1.81 4.67 -25.84
C ALA A 76 1.54 5.70 -24.75
N LYS A 77 0.28 5.83 -24.29
CA LYS A 77 -0.06 6.62 -23.10
C LYS A 77 0.50 5.95 -21.84
N PRO A 78 0.85 6.75 -20.80
CA PRO A 78 1.43 6.21 -19.58
C PRO A 78 0.43 5.30 -18.84
N GLU A 79 0.91 4.18 -18.33
CA GLU A 79 0.19 3.37 -17.34
C GLU A 79 0.93 3.44 -16.00
N ILE A 80 0.20 3.77 -14.94
CA ILE A 80 0.73 3.73 -13.57
C ILE A 80 0.25 2.43 -12.94
N THR A 81 1.19 1.59 -12.47
CA THR A 81 0.86 0.35 -11.76
C THR A 81 1.22 0.45 -10.29
N PHE A 82 0.36 -0.07 -9.42
CA PHE A 82 0.59 -0.21 -7.98
C PHE A 82 0.38 -1.67 -7.56
N ASN A 83 1.41 -2.27 -6.98
CA ASN A 83 1.39 -3.67 -6.55
C ASN A 83 2.39 -3.92 -5.40
N LYS A 84 2.70 -5.19 -5.12
CA LYS A 84 3.67 -5.58 -4.07
C LYS A 84 5.11 -5.10 -4.31
N ASP A 85 5.46 -4.77 -5.54
CA ASP A 85 6.82 -4.37 -5.91
C ASP A 85 7.02 -2.86 -5.79
N GLY A 86 5.93 -2.09 -5.84
CA GLY A 86 5.93 -0.64 -5.67
C GLY A 86 4.91 0.02 -6.60
N VAL A 87 5.16 1.30 -6.88
CA VAL A 87 4.52 2.05 -7.95
C VAL A 87 5.49 2.18 -9.13
N THR A 88 4.99 2.01 -10.35
CA THR A 88 5.77 2.21 -11.59
C THR A 88 4.97 2.99 -12.61
N VAL A 89 5.61 3.83 -13.40
CA VAL A 89 5.01 4.50 -14.57
C VAL A 89 5.67 3.95 -15.83
N ASN A 90 4.88 3.48 -16.81
CA ASN A 90 5.42 3.04 -18.09
C ASN A 90 4.34 3.02 -19.20
N PRO A 91 4.63 3.54 -20.41
CA PRO A 91 5.74 4.46 -20.69
C PRO A 91 5.65 5.71 -19.82
N ASP A 92 6.76 6.42 -19.63
CA ASP A 92 6.76 7.64 -18.82
C ASP A 92 6.49 8.85 -19.71
N ALA A 93 5.60 9.73 -19.27
CA ALA A 93 5.30 10.96 -19.99
C ALA A 93 6.28 12.03 -19.52
N ASP A 94 6.99 12.64 -20.46
CA ASP A 94 7.94 13.72 -20.19
C ASP A 94 7.58 14.93 -21.08
N PRO A 95 7.15 16.06 -20.49
CA PRO A 95 6.87 17.28 -21.23
C PRO A 95 8.11 17.94 -21.82
N ASP A 96 9.30 17.62 -21.30
CA ASP A 96 10.57 18.14 -21.78
C ASP A 96 11.63 17.02 -21.81
N ASP A 97 11.68 16.29 -22.93
CA ASP A 97 12.69 15.24 -23.23
C ASP A 97 14.17 15.68 -23.04
N THR A 98 14.43 16.97 -22.73
CA THR A 98 15.75 17.51 -22.45
C THR A 98 16.06 17.69 -20.96
N VAL A 99 15.07 17.47 -20.07
CA VAL A 99 15.14 17.64 -18.62
C VAL A 99 14.48 16.43 -17.94
N ASP A 100 15.30 15.51 -17.43
CA ASP A 100 14.83 14.28 -16.75
C ASP A 100 13.87 14.58 -15.56
N ASP A 101 14.01 15.76 -14.92
CA ASP A 101 13.31 16.16 -13.69
C ASP A 101 11.79 16.44 -13.82
N ASN A 102 11.19 16.35 -15.01
CA ASN A 102 9.79 16.72 -15.25
C ASN A 102 8.89 15.53 -15.66
N SER A 103 9.45 14.31 -15.70
CA SER A 103 8.64 13.14 -16.06
C SER A 103 7.55 12.86 -15.03
N LEU A 104 6.48 12.18 -15.46
CA LEU A 104 5.34 11.86 -14.60
C LEU A 104 5.77 11.02 -13.39
N SER A 105 6.74 10.11 -13.54
CA SER A 105 7.28 9.34 -12.41
C SER A 105 8.02 10.23 -11.40
N GLU A 106 8.79 11.22 -11.86
CA GLU A 106 9.52 12.13 -10.99
C GLU A 106 8.61 13.12 -10.27
N GLU A 107 7.58 13.63 -10.93
CA GLU A 107 6.56 14.46 -10.27
C GLU A 107 5.81 13.67 -9.19
N LEU A 108 5.49 12.40 -9.45
CA LEU A 108 4.89 11.51 -8.46
C LEU A 108 5.83 11.25 -7.28
N GLU A 109 7.13 11.01 -7.53
CA GLU A 109 8.15 10.86 -6.47
C GLU A 109 8.30 12.11 -5.62
N SER A 110 8.23 13.29 -6.24
CA SER A 110 8.25 14.60 -5.57
C SER A 110 7.11 14.73 -4.54
N VAL A 111 5.92 14.24 -4.87
CA VAL A 111 4.72 14.38 -4.05
C VAL A 111 4.58 13.25 -3.02
N LEU A 112 4.86 12.01 -3.43
CA LEU A 112 4.57 10.80 -2.66
C LEU A 112 5.80 10.21 -1.97
N GLY A 113 7.00 10.65 -2.34
CA GLY A 113 8.27 10.05 -1.93
C GLY A 113 8.64 8.83 -2.78
N ASP A 114 9.51 7.99 -2.25
CA ASP A 114 10.03 6.80 -2.95
C ASP A 114 8.89 5.87 -3.39
N LEU A 115 8.59 5.87 -4.69
CA LEU A 115 7.54 5.06 -5.31
C LEU A 115 7.80 3.56 -5.13
N ALA A 116 9.06 3.15 -5.01
CA ALA A 116 9.41 1.78 -4.73
C ALA A 116 9.11 1.39 -3.28
N GLU A 117 8.84 2.31 -2.36
CA GLU A 117 8.41 1.99 -0.98
C GLU A 117 6.89 1.91 -0.82
N ILE A 118 6.12 2.43 -1.77
CA ILE A 118 4.65 2.40 -1.76
C ILE A 118 4.17 1.04 -2.30
N LYS A 119 4.05 0.06 -1.41
CA LYS A 119 3.74 -1.34 -1.76
C LYS A 119 2.39 -1.81 -1.23
N ALA A 120 1.66 -2.56 -2.05
CA ALA A 120 0.52 -3.34 -1.60
C ALA A 120 0.98 -4.46 -0.67
N ALA A 121 0.36 -4.58 0.50
CA ALA A 121 0.85 -5.48 1.56
C ALA A 121 -0.22 -6.41 2.15
N SER A 122 -1.50 -6.20 1.84
CA SER A 122 -2.60 -7.07 2.27
C SER A 122 -2.60 -8.39 1.52
N ASN A 123 -3.11 -9.46 2.14
CA ASN A 123 -3.27 -10.73 1.42
C ASN A 123 -4.31 -10.65 0.30
N THR A 124 -5.22 -9.67 0.35
CA THR A 124 -6.20 -9.40 -0.69
C THR A 124 -5.55 -8.83 -1.95
N TYR A 125 -4.69 -7.82 -1.81
CA TYR A 125 -4.18 -7.04 -2.95
C TYR A 125 -2.71 -7.30 -3.30
N LYS A 126 -1.91 -7.96 -2.45
CA LYS A 126 -0.46 -8.17 -2.71
C LYS A 126 -0.15 -8.91 -4.02
N ASP A 127 -1.07 -9.74 -4.49
CA ASP A 127 -0.91 -10.53 -5.72
C ASP A 127 -1.71 -9.91 -6.88
N GLN A 128 -2.38 -8.78 -6.65
CA GLN A 128 -3.09 -8.00 -7.64
C GLN A 128 -2.28 -6.77 -8.07
N THR A 129 -2.74 -6.14 -9.14
CA THR A 129 -2.21 -4.85 -9.61
C THR A 129 -3.36 -3.88 -9.75
N TYR A 130 -3.20 -2.70 -9.17
CA TYR A 130 -4.03 -1.54 -9.47
C TYR A 130 -3.39 -0.79 -10.62
N THR A 131 -4.16 -0.50 -11.67
CA THR A 131 -3.66 0.19 -12.86
C THR A 131 -4.43 1.47 -13.05
N ILE A 132 -3.71 2.58 -13.18
CA ILE A 132 -4.25 3.86 -13.65
C ILE A 132 -3.90 4.00 -15.13
N SER A 133 -4.93 4.18 -15.95
CA SER A 133 -4.84 4.35 -17.40
C SER A 133 -5.57 5.62 -17.83
N PHE A 134 -5.23 6.14 -18.99
CA PHE A 134 -5.78 7.37 -19.54
C PHE A 134 -6.74 7.04 -20.68
N ASP A 135 -7.92 7.66 -20.67
CA ASP A 135 -8.89 7.52 -21.76
C ASP A 135 -8.53 8.37 -23.00
N GLU A 136 -9.40 8.36 -24.01
CA GLU A 136 -9.23 9.14 -25.25
C GLU A 136 -9.09 10.66 -25.00
N ASN A 137 -9.61 11.15 -23.87
CA ASN A 137 -9.56 12.56 -23.46
C ASN A 137 -8.40 12.84 -22.49
N SER A 138 -7.54 11.86 -22.25
CA SER A 138 -6.45 11.88 -21.27
C SER A 138 -6.92 12.12 -19.84
N VAL A 139 -8.11 11.62 -19.51
CA VAL A 139 -8.60 11.59 -18.13
C VAL A 139 -8.13 10.28 -17.48
N PRO A 140 -7.39 10.35 -16.36
CA PRO A 140 -6.93 9.15 -15.67
C PRO A 140 -8.07 8.45 -14.92
N SER A 141 -8.12 7.14 -15.05
CA SER A 141 -9.04 6.25 -14.33
C SER A 141 -8.26 5.06 -13.79
N GLY A 142 -8.60 4.60 -12.59
CA GLY A 142 -7.82 3.55 -11.94
C GLY A 142 -8.70 2.43 -11.37
N ASP A 143 -8.32 1.20 -11.67
CA ASP A 143 -9.05 -0.01 -11.29
C ASP A 143 -8.10 -1.13 -10.85
N TRP A 144 -8.58 -1.99 -9.95
CA TRP A 144 -7.90 -3.25 -9.62
C TRP A 144 -8.13 -4.27 -10.74
N ALA A 145 -7.08 -5.03 -11.09
CA ALA A 145 -7.15 -6.07 -12.11
C ALA A 145 -8.28 -7.09 -11.86
N GLU A 146 -8.57 -7.39 -10.60
CA GLU A 146 -9.70 -8.19 -10.17
C GLU A 146 -10.37 -7.52 -8.96
N THR A 147 -11.68 -7.28 -9.00
CA THR A 147 -12.41 -6.89 -7.80
C THR A 147 -12.41 -8.05 -6.80
N PRO A 148 -11.90 -7.88 -5.57
CA PRO A 148 -11.89 -8.96 -4.59
C PRO A 148 -13.31 -9.44 -4.30
N GLU A 149 -13.52 -10.75 -4.30
CA GLU A 149 -14.77 -11.34 -3.78
C GLU A 149 -14.87 -11.07 -2.27
N GLU A 150 -16.02 -10.52 -1.81
CA GLU A 150 -16.31 -10.19 -0.39
C GLU A 150 -16.29 -11.41 0.55
#